data_AF-A0A358XLY6-F1
#
_entry.id   AF-A0A358XLY6-F1
#
_cell.length_a   1.000
_cell.length_b   1.000
_cell.length_c   1.000
_cell.angle_alpha   90.00
_cell.angle_beta   90.00
_cell.angle_gamma   90.00
#
_symmetry.space_group_name_H-M   'P 1'
#
loop_
_entity.id
_entity.type
_entity.pdbx_description
1 polymer ?
#
loop_
_entity_poly.entity_id
_entity_poly.type
_entity_poly.pdbx_seq_one_letter_code
_entity_poly.pdbx_strand_id
1 'polypeptide(L)' 'MTRRYTAQQIEQGSVWQADLFAIYSASLQRINHVGIVRKKEGNWILTVEGNVDNRVLCKRRPLATIYAFSNWLD' A
#
# COMPACT_ATOMS: atom_id res chain seq x y z
N MET A 1 17.17 7.13 7.66
CA MET A 1 16.57 7.70 6.43
C MET A 1 15.15 7.21 6.33
N THR A 2 14.17 8.08 6.11
CA THR A 2 12.75 7.71 6.17
C THR A 2 12.35 6.99 4.88
N ARG A 3 12.05 5.69 5.01
CA ARG A 3 11.80 4.67 3.96
C ARG A 3 10.44 4.79 3.23
N ARG A 4 9.73 5.89 3.42
CA ARG A 4 8.37 6.11 2.90
C ARG A 4 8.43 6.95 1.63
N TYR A 5 7.68 6.53 0.62
CA TYR A 5 7.57 7.34 -0.61
C TYR A 5 6.90 8.68 -0.32
N THR A 6 7.42 9.73 -0.95
CA THR A 6 6.80 11.05 -0.94
C THR A 6 5.56 11.06 -1.84
N ALA A 7 4.68 12.05 -1.66
CA ALA A 7 3.53 12.25 -2.55
C ALA A 7 3.96 12.37 -4.01
N GLN A 8 5.05 13.11 -4.27
CA GLN A 8 5.61 13.28 -5.62
C GLN A 8 6.06 11.95 -6.24
N GLN A 9 6.74 11.08 -5.47
CA GLN A 9 7.14 9.74 -5.96
C GLN A 9 5.91 8.88 -6.30
N ILE A 10 4.84 8.97 -5.52
CA ILE A 10 3.59 8.23 -5.77
C ILE A 10 2.91 8.73 -7.06
N GLU A 11 2.83 10.06 -7.24
CA GLU A 11 2.24 10.70 -8.41
C GLU A 11 3.01 10.41 -9.70
N GLN A 12 4.35 10.43 -9.64
CA GLN A 12 5.23 10.09 -10.75
C GLN A 12 5.25 8.60 -11.10
N GLY A 13 4.48 7.77 -10.37
CA GLY A 13 4.32 6.36 -10.67
C GLY A 13 5.44 5.47 -10.15
N SER A 14 6.22 5.92 -9.16
CA SER A 14 7.30 5.14 -8.55
C SER A 14 6.81 3.98 -7.67
N VAL A 15 5.52 3.65 -7.68
CA VAL A 15 4.96 2.50 -6.95
C VAL A 15 5.13 1.24 -7.80
N TRP A 16 5.95 0.32 -7.31
CA TRP A 16 6.33 -0.90 -8.02
C TRP A 16 5.59 -2.13 -7.49
N GLN A 17 5.60 -3.20 -8.28
CA GLN A 17 5.21 -4.51 -7.78
C GLN A 17 6.15 -4.90 -6.63
N ALA A 18 5.60 -5.57 -5.61
CA ALA A 18 6.27 -5.96 -4.38
C ALA A 18 6.50 -4.84 -3.35
N ASP A 19 6.21 -3.57 -3.66
CA ASP A 19 6.22 -2.52 -2.66
C ASP A 19 5.21 -2.80 -1.55
N LEU A 20 5.54 -2.40 -0.33
CA LEU A 20 4.58 -2.38 0.76
C LEU A 20 3.61 -1.23 0.56
N PHE A 21 2.35 -1.47 0.89
CA PHE A 21 1.39 -0.42 1.15
C PHE A 21 0.89 -0.50 2.59
N ALA A 22 0.48 0.64 3.13
CA ALA A 22 -0.03 0.74 4.48
C ALA A 22 -1.36 1.49 4.52
N ILE A 23 -2.28 1.02 5.37
CA ILE A 23 -3.55 1.68 5.67
C ILE A 23 -3.49 2.17 7.10
N TYR A 24 -3.84 3.44 7.27
CA TYR A 24 -3.90 4.08 8.58
C TYR A 24 -5.32 3.99 9.13
N SER A 25 -5.45 3.59 10.39
CA SER A 25 -6.71 3.68 11.13
C SER A 25 -6.71 4.93 11.99
N ALA A 26 -7.68 5.82 11.75
CA ALA A 26 -7.93 6.96 12.63
C ALA A 26 -8.40 6.53 14.02
N SER A 27 -9.11 5.41 14.20
CA SER A 27 -9.55 4.99 15.53
C SER A 27 -8.40 4.42 16.37
N LEU A 28 -7.44 3.73 15.74
CA LEU A 28 -6.28 3.14 16.42
C LEU A 28 -5.05 4.07 16.42
N GLN A 29 -5.13 5.20 15.71
CA GLN A 29 -4.06 6.18 15.54
C GLN A 29 -2.73 5.59 15.02
N ARG A 30 -2.81 4.51 14.23
CA ARG A 30 -1.64 3.81 13.67
C ARG A 30 -1.97 3.08 12.38
N ILE A 31 -0.94 2.57 11.72
CA ILE A 31 -1.12 1.60 10.62
C ILE A 31 -1.84 0.36 11.17
N ASN A 32 -3.01 0.07 10.61
CA ASN A 32 -3.83 -1.08 11.03
C ASN A 32 -3.71 -2.27 10.07
N HIS A 33 -3.24 -2.02 8.86
CA HIS A 33 -3.15 -3.04 7.83
C HIS A 33 -2.03 -2.71 6.86
N VAL A 34 -1.31 -3.75 6.47
CA VAL A 34 -0.25 -3.70 5.46
C VAL A 34 -0.41 -4.87 4.52
N GLY A 35 0.08 -4.70 3.31
CA GLY A 35 0.19 -5.76 2.33
C GLY A 35 1.16 -5.36 1.23
N ILE A 36 1.12 -6.11 0.13
CA ILE A 36 2.04 -5.94 -0.98
C ILE A 36 1.29 -5.44 -2.21
N VAL A 37 1.90 -4.53 -2.95
CA VAL A 37 1.42 -4.08 -4.26
C VAL A 37 1.63 -5.19 -5.29
N ARG A 38 0.56 -5.59 -5.96
CA ARG A 38 0.62 -6.47 -7.13
C ARG A 38 0.80 -5.66 -8.41
N LYS A 39 0.02 -4.59 -8.59
CA LYS A 39 0.11 -3.64 -9.71
C LYS A 39 -0.64 -2.34 -9.43
N LYS A 40 -0.23 -1.25 -10.09
CA LYS A 40 -0.98 0.02 -10.17
C LYS A 40 -1.75 0.09 -11.49
N GLU A 41 -3.02 0.49 -11.43
CA GLU A 41 -3.91 0.68 -12.57
C GLU A 41 -4.63 2.02 -12.46
N GLY A 42 -4.05 3.07 -13.03
CA GLY A 42 -4.54 4.44 -12.86
C GLY A 42 -4.57 4.83 -11.38
N ASN A 43 -5.77 5.15 -10.87
CA ASN A 43 -6.01 5.52 -9.47
C ASN A 43 -6.31 4.32 -8.56
N TRP A 44 -6.02 3.09 -9.00
CA TRP A 44 -6.25 1.88 -8.25
C TRP A 44 -4.95 1.12 -8.01
N ILE A 45 -4.83 0.51 -6.84
CA ILE A 45 -3.79 -0.45 -6.51
C ILE A 45 -4.44 -1.81 -6.36
N LEU A 46 -4.00 -2.78 -7.15
CA LEU A 46 -4.28 -4.19 -6.90
C LEU A 46 -3.25 -4.68 -5.88
N THR A 47 -3.73 -5.25 -4.79
CA THR A 47 -2.93 -5.66 -3.63
C THR A 47 -2.94 -7.17 -3.44
N VAL A 48 -2.01 -7.67 -2.64
CA VAL A 48 -2.06 -8.98 -1.99
C VAL A 48 -1.99 -8.75 -0.49
N GLU A 49 -2.96 -9.30 0.24
CA GLU A 49 -3.21 -8.96 1.65
C GLU A 49 -3.36 -10.23 2.47
N GLY A 50 -2.58 -10.31 3.55
CA GLY A 50 -2.70 -11.38 4.54
C GLY A 50 -3.76 -11.06 5.58
N ASN A 51 -4.29 -12.11 6.21
CA ASN A 51 -5.25 -12.04 7.30
C ASN A 51 -6.51 -11.22 6.99
N VAL A 52 -6.94 -11.20 5.73
CA VAL A 52 -8.26 -10.72 5.34
C VAL A 52 -9.21 -11.89 5.48
N ASP A 53 -10.10 -11.84 6.47
CA ASP A 53 -11.00 -12.94 6.83
C ASP A 53 -10.24 -14.28 7.02
N ASN A 54 -9.12 -14.23 7.76
CA ASN A 54 -8.20 -15.34 8.01
C ASN A 54 -7.65 -16.01 6.73
N ARG A 55 -7.54 -15.25 5.63
CA ARG A 55 -7.07 -15.72 4.32
C ARG A 55 -6.11 -14.73 3.68
N VAL A 56 -5.46 -15.16 2.60
CA VAL A 56 -4.69 -14.30 1.69
C VAL A 56 -5.56 -13.97 0.49
N LEU A 57 -5.83 -12.68 0.26
CA LEU A 57 -6.72 -12.23 -0.81
C LEU A 57 -6.10 -11.10 -1.64
N CYS A 58 -6.50 -11.02 -2.90
CA CYS A 58 -6.25 -9.82 -3.72
C CYS A 58 -7.41 -8.84 -3.56
N LYS A 59 -7.12 -7.56 -3.32
CA LYS A 59 -8.14 -6.51 -3.27
C LYS A 59 -7.77 -5.36 -4.20
N ARG A 60 -8.79 -4.68 -4.70
CA ARG A 60 -8.62 -3.44 -5.44
C ARG A 60 -8.86 -2.28 -4.46
N ARG A 61 -7.85 -1.43 -4.27
CA ARG A 61 -7.92 -0.28 -3.36
C ARG A 61 -7.78 1.03 -4.12
N PRO A 62 -8.60 2.05 -3.84
CA PRO A 62 -8.36 3.38 -4.39
C PRO A 62 -7.03 3.91 -3.84
N LEU A 63 -6.22 4.53 -4.70
CA LEU A 63 -4.94 5.13 -4.32
C LEU A 63 -5.09 6.10 -3.13
N ALA A 64 -6.18 6.88 -3.14
CA ALA A 64 -6.52 7.83 -2.08
C ALA A 64 -6.73 7.20 -0.68
N THR A 65 -6.96 5.88 -0.60
CA THR A 65 -7.14 5.16 0.68
C THR A 65 -5.83 4.60 1.24
N ILE A 66 -4.77 4.58 0.42
CA ILE A 66 -3.46 4.10 0.87
C ILE A 66 -2.72 5.25 1.51
N TYR A 67 -2.31 5.03 2.76
CA TYR A 67 -1.64 6.06 3.54
C TYR A 67 -0.17 6.19 3.14
N ALA A 68 0.52 5.09 2.89
CA ALA A 68 1.95 5.08 2.59
C ALA A 68 2.35 3.92 1.68
N PHE A 69 3.44 4.13 0.95
CA PHE A 69 4.20 3.07 0.27
C PHE A 69 5.64 3.05 0.76
N SER A 70 6.27 1.88 0.65
CA SER A 70 7.69 1.66 0.97
C SER A 70 8.24 0.56 0.07
N ASN A 71 9.51 0.69 -0.34
CA ASN A 71 10.25 -0.43 -0.92
C ASN A 71 10.46 -1.51 0.17
N TRP A 72 10.34 -2.79 -0.19
CA TRP A 72 10.57 -3.92 0.71
C TRP A 72 12.05 -4.33 0.81
N LEU A 73 12.82 -4.09 -0.25
CA LEU A 73 14.20 -4.61 -0.37
C LEU A 73 15.28 -3.67 0.19
N ASP A 74 14.90 -2.45 0.58
CA ASP A 74 15.80 -1.41 1.12
C ASP A 74 15.67 -1.23 2.65
#